data_AF-A0A2V9YWE7-F1
#
_entry.id   AF-A0A2V9YWE7-F1
#
_cell.length_a   1.000
_cell.length_b   1.000
_cell.length_c   1.000
_cell.angle_alpha   90.00
_cell.angle_beta   90.00
_cell.angle_gamma   90.00
#
_symmetry.space_group_name_H-M   'P 1'
#
loop_
_entity.id
_entity.type
_entity.pdbx_description
1 polymer ?
#
loop_
_entity_poly.entity_id
_entity_poly.type
_entity_poly.pdbx_seq_one_letter_code
_entity_poly.pdbx_strand_id
1 'polypeptide(L)'
;MGSGAERSSDSAFWKELYEAALFEFDSQQLPERIAVAEKAVTERRRELTENGGDRQEEQEALDDALFGLSALRKIAESRRPIQSQSSQAERRLDDLKTGT
;
A
#
# COMPACT_ATOMS: atom_id res chain seq x y z
N MET A 1 4.18 26.83 -25.97
CA MET A 1 4.74 25.47 -25.85
C MET A 1 5.44 25.41 -24.51
N GLY A 2 4.78 24.91 -23.47
CA GLY A 2 5.26 25.00 -22.08
C GLY A 2 5.24 23.63 -21.41
N SER A 3 6.42 23.16 -21.04
CA SER A 3 6.73 22.18 -19.99
C SER A 3 5.72 21.07 -19.72
N GLY A 4 5.68 20.07 -20.60
CA GLY A 4 5.12 18.73 -20.29
C GLY A 4 6.15 17.77 -19.68
N ALA A 5 7.43 18.14 -19.61
CA ALA A 5 8.51 17.23 -19.26
C ALA A 5 8.71 17.02 -17.74
N GLU A 6 8.38 18.01 -16.89
CA GLU A 6 8.71 17.93 -15.47
C GLU A 6 7.71 17.15 -14.62
N ARG A 7 6.47 16.98 -15.12
CA ARG A 7 5.47 16.12 -14.46
C ARG A 7 5.71 14.63 -14.63
N SER A 8 6.59 14.23 -15.55
CA SER A 8 6.76 12.82 -15.92
C SER A 8 7.74 12.07 -15.03
N SER A 9 8.41 12.74 -14.07
CA SER A 9 9.48 12.12 -13.29
C SER A 9 8.96 11.38 -12.06
N ASP A 10 7.97 11.90 -11.33
CA ASP A 10 7.49 11.26 -10.09
C ASP A 10 6.78 9.93 -10.37
N SER A 11 6.08 9.82 -11.51
CA SER A 11 5.45 8.57 -11.94
C SER A 11 6.45 7.56 -12.52
N ALA A 12 7.66 7.98 -12.92
CA ALA A 12 8.67 7.08 -13.48
C ALA A 12 9.32 6.17 -12.42
N PHE A 13 9.26 6.57 -11.15
CA PHE A 13 9.84 5.81 -10.03
C PHE A 13 8.85 4.81 -9.39
N TRP A 14 7.71 4.52 -10.03
CA TRP A 14 6.71 3.61 -9.49
C TRP A 14 7.28 2.22 -9.17
N LYS A 15 8.27 1.75 -9.94
CA LYS A 15 8.95 0.46 -9.73
C LYS A 15 9.75 0.45 -8.43
N GLU A 16 10.51 1.50 -8.17
CA GLU A 16 11.31 1.64 -6.95
C GLU A 16 10.42 1.71 -5.70
N LEU A 17 9.29 2.42 -5.80
CA LEU A 17 8.31 2.50 -4.71
C LEU A 17 7.60 1.16 -4.49
N TYR A 18 7.29 0.43 -5.56
CA TYR A 18 6.74 -0.92 -5.48
C TYR A 18 7.72 -1.89 -4.82
N GLU A 19 9.00 -1.89 -5.23
CA GLU A 19 10.04 -2.71 -4.61
C GLU A 19 10.26 -2.33 -3.14
N ALA A 20 10.29 -1.04 -2.82
CA ALA A 20 10.40 -0.57 -1.45
C ALA A 20 9.24 -1.07 -0.57
N ALA A 21 8.03 -1.19 -1.11
CA ALA A 21 6.90 -1.79 -0.40
C ALA A 21 7.07 -3.31 -0.22
N LEU A 22 7.52 -4.04 -1.25
CA LEU A 22 7.74 -5.49 -1.17
C LEU A 22 8.83 -5.87 -0.16
N PHE A 23 9.88 -5.05 -0.05
CA PHE A 23 11.03 -5.30 0.82
C PHE A 23 10.98 -4.50 2.13
N GLU A 24 9.82 -3.94 2.50
CA GLU A 24 9.64 -3.32 3.81
C GLU A 24 9.38 -4.39 4.88
N PHE A 25 10.32 -4.50 5.83
CA PHE A 25 10.25 -5.47 6.93
C PHE A 25 9.70 -4.87 8.21
N ASP A 26 9.70 -3.54 8.35
CA ASP A 26 9.11 -2.86 9.49
C ASP A 26 7.58 -2.78 9.34
N SER A 27 6.89 -3.55 10.18
CA SER A 27 5.43 -3.59 10.22
C SER A 27 4.76 -2.23 10.50
N GLN A 28 5.47 -1.26 11.11
CA GLN A 28 4.95 0.08 11.33
C GLN A 28 5.03 0.95 10.07
N GLN A 29 6.07 0.74 9.24
CA GLN A 29 6.28 1.50 8.00
C GLN A 29 5.57 0.88 6.80
N LEU A 30 5.36 -0.44 6.80
CA LEU A 30 4.75 -1.19 5.70
C LEU A 30 3.42 -0.58 5.20
N PRO A 31 2.45 -0.16 6.06
CA PRO A 31 1.22 0.46 5.59
C PRO A 31 1.44 1.75 4.78
N GLU A 32 2.39 2.58 5.20
CA GLU A 32 2.73 3.82 4.50
C GLU A 32 3.43 3.53 3.17
N ARG A 33 4.39 2.59 3.16
CA ARG A 33 5.08 2.16 1.93
C ARG A 33 4.11 1.64 0.88
N ILE A 34 3.15 0.81 1.29
CA ILE A 34 2.09 0.31 0.40
C ILE A 34 1.27 1.49 -0.16
N ALA A 35 0.82 2.42 0.67
CA ALA A 35 0.01 3.55 0.22
C ALA A 35 0.74 4.47 -0.77
N VAL A 36 2.03 4.73 -0.53
CA VAL A 36 2.89 5.52 -1.43
C VAL A 36 3.07 4.81 -2.77
N ALA A 37 3.37 3.51 -2.76
CA ALA A 37 3.52 2.73 -3.98
C ALA A 37 2.22 2.68 -4.80
N GLU A 38 1.07 2.44 -4.17
CA GLU A 38 -0.22 2.38 -4.85
C GLU A 38 -0.60 3.69 -5.53
N LYS A 39 -0.32 4.80 -4.85
CA LYS A 39 -0.53 6.13 -5.42
C LYS A 39 0.33 6.31 -6.67
N ALA A 40 1.62 6.04 -6.60
CA ALA A 40 2.54 6.21 -7.73
C ALA A 40 2.17 5.32 -8.93
N VAL A 41 1.83 4.05 -8.68
CA VAL A 41 1.39 3.11 -9.72
C VAL A 41 0.08 3.56 -10.37
N THR A 42 -0.88 4.04 -9.56
CA THR A 42 -2.16 4.54 -10.07
C THR A 42 -1.99 5.82 -10.90
N GLU A 43 -1.15 6.74 -10.46
CA GLU A 43 -0.82 7.97 -11.19
C GLU A 43 -0.15 7.65 -12.53
N ARG A 44 0.83 6.73 -12.54
CA ARG A 44 1.48 6.28 -13.77
C ARG A 44 0.49 5.66 -14.75
N ARG A 45 -0.40 4.79 -14.27
CA ARG A 45 -1.42 4.16 -15.11
C ARG A 45 -2.34 5.21 -15.73
N ARG A 46 -2.77 6.22 -14.96
CA ARG A 46 -3.59 7.32 -15.48
C ARG A 46 -2.85 8.10 -16.58
N GLU A 47 -1.58 8.40 -16.38
CA GLU A 47 -0.76 9.09 -17.39
C GLU A 47 -0.59 8.27 -18.67
N LEU A 48 -0.48 6.95 -18.58
CA LEU A 48 -0.42 6.08 -19.76
C LEU A 48 -1.73 6.12 -20.56
N THR A 49 -2.87 6.06 -19.86
CA THR A 49 -4.19 6.16 -20.49
C THR A 49 -4.40 7.51 -21.17
N GLU A 50 -4.00 8.61 -20.52
CA GLU A 50 -4.17 9.98 -21.05
C GLU A 50 -3.27 10.25 -22.27
N ASN A 51 -2.04 9.71 -22.29
CA ASN A 51 -1.06 9.99 -23.34
C ASN A 51 -1.17 9.07 -24.57
N GLY A 52 -2.07 8.07 -24.55
CA GLY A 52 -2.48 7.31 -25.74
C GLY A 52 -1.35 6.62 -26.50
N GLY A 53 -0.33 6.12 -25.80
CA GLY A 53 0.84 5.46 -26.41
C GLY A 53 0.78 3.93 -26.35
N ASP A 54 1.45 3.28 -27.30
CA ASP A 54 1.63 1.83 -27.32
C ASP A 54 2.65 1.39 -26.24
N ARG A 55 2.15 1.23 -25.01
CA ARG A 55 2.92 0.85 -23.81
C ARG A 55 2.21 -0.30 -23.08
N GLN A 56 1.83 -1.34 -23.82
CA GLN A 56 1.08 -2.47 -23.29
C GLN A 56 1.84 -3.20 -22.17
N GLU A 57 3.13 -3.47 -22.35
CA GLU A 57 3.98 -4.12 -21.33
C GLU A 57 4.00 -3.33 -20.02
N GLU A 58 4.08 -2.00 -20.09
CA GLU A 58 4.05 -1.16 -18.89
C GLU A 58 2.67 -1.19 -18.23
N GLN A 59 1.57 -1.24 -18.99
CA GLN A 59 0.22 -1.35 -18.45
C GLN A 59 0.02 -2.67 -17.70
N GLU A 60 0.45 -3.78 -18.29
CA GLU A 60 0.41 -5.12 -17.66
C GLU A 60 1.21 -5.11 -16.33
N ALA A 61 2.42 -4.55 -16.34
CA ALA A 61 3.25 -4.46 -15.15
C ALA A 61 2.63 -3.59 -14.03
N LEU A 62 1.91 -2.52 -14.39
CA LEU A 62 1.21 -1.67 -13.42
C LEU A 62 0.01 -2.37 -12.79
N ASP A 63 -0.74 -3.15 -13.58
CA ASP A 63 -1.87 -3.92 -13.07
C ASP A 63 -1.40 -5.06 -12.15
N ASP A 64 -0.33 -5.75 -12.52
CA ASP A 64 0.33 -6.74 -11.67
C ASP A 64 0.82 -6.13 -10.35
N ALA A 65 1.43 -4.94 -10.40
CA ALA A 65 1.90 -4.24 -9.21
C ALA A 65 0.74 -3.86 -8.27
N LEU A 66 -0.38 -3.34 -8.79
CA LEU A 66 -1.56 -3.03 -7.97
C LEU A 66 -2.17 -4.27 -7.33
N PHE A 67 -2.20 -5.39 -8.06
CA PHE A 67 -2.63 -6.66 -7.51
C PHE A 67 -1.69 -7.12 -6.38
N GLY A 68 -0.38 -7.08 -6.61
CA GLY A 68 0.64 -7.41 -5.61
C GLY A 68 0.54 -6.58 -4.33
N LEU A 69 0.41 -5.25 -4.47
CA LEU A 69 0.24 -4.32 -3.34
C LEU A 69 -1.05 -4.59 -2.55
N SER A 70 -2.15 -4.89 -3.25
CA SER A 70 -3.43 -5.26 -2.63
C SER A 70 -3.32 -6.56 -1.83
N ALA A 71 -2.61 -7.55 -2.35
CA ALA A 71 -2.34 -8.80 -1.64
C ALA A 71 -1.44 -8.57 -0.42
N LEU A 72 -0.37 -7.79 -0.57
CA LEU A 72 0.55 -7.44 0.51
C LEU A 72 -0.17 -6.74 1.66
N ARG A 73 -1.08 -5.81 1.37
CA ARG A 73 -1.89 -5.13 2.38
C ARG A 73 -2.74 -6.10 3.19
N LYS A 74 -3.46 -7.00 2.52
CA LYS A 74 -4.28 -8.04 3.19
C LYS A 74 -3.43 -8.94 4.09
N ILE A 75 -2.22 -9.30 3.65
CA ILE A 75 -1.27 -10.06 4.45
C ILE A 75 -0.83 -9.26 5.69
N ALA A 76 -0.49 -7.98 5.52
CA ALA A 76 -0.08 -7.10 6.62
C ALA A 76 -1.19 -6.93 7.67
N GLU A 77 -2.43 -6.74 7.22
CA GLU A 77 -3.62 -6.65 8.07
C GLU A 77 -3.87 -7.95 8.84
N SER A 78 -3.69 -9.10 8.18
CA SER A 78 -3.87 -10.42 8.80
C SER A 78 -2.80 -10.74 9.85
N ARG A 79 -1.61 -10.14 9.75
CA ARG A 79 -0.53 -10.30 10.74
C ARG A 79 -0.73 -9.48 12.00
N ARG A 80 -1.66 -8.53 12.03
CA ARG A 80 -1.94 -7.76 13.24
C ARG A 80 -2.44 -8.72 14.33
N PRO A 81 -1.70 -8.92 15.42
CA PRO A 81 -2.16 -9.80 16.49
C PRO A 81 -3.48 -9.27 17.06
N ILE A 82 -4.34 -10.18 17.52
CA ILE A 82 -5.65 -9.93 18.13
C ILE A 82 -5.46 -9.22 19.49
N GLN A 83 -4.81 -8.07 19.53
CA GLN A 83 -4.59 -7.32 20.78
C GLN A 83 -5.85 -6.55 21.21
N SER A 84 -6.83 -6.38 20.31
CA SER A 84 -8.11 -5.74 20.63
C SER A 84 -9.06 -6.59 21.50
N GLN A 85 -8.81 -7.90 21.68
CA GLN A 85 -9.71 -8.73 22.51
C GLN A 85 -9.18 -9.00 23.93
N SER A 86 -7.86 -9.05 24.15
CA SER A 86 -7.30 -9.26 25.50
C SER A 86 -7.61 -8.12 26.46
N SER A 87 -7.56 -6.87 25.98
CA SER A 87 -7.90 -5.70 26.79
C SER A 87 -9.36 -5.66 27.27
N GLN A 88 -10.25 -6.39 26.60
CA GLN A 88 -11.68 -6.46 26.94
C GLN A 88 -12.00 -7.70 27.80
N ALA A 89 -11.22 -8.76 27.70
CA ALA A 89 -11.32 -9.95 28.54
C ALA A 89 -10.78 -9.70 29.96
N GLU A 90 -9.69 -8.94 30.08
CA GLU A 90 -9.08 -8.61 31.38
C GLU A 90 -9.97 -7.64 32.19
N ARG A 91 -10.56 -6.63 31.54
CA ARG A 91 -11.54 -5.73 32.19
C ARG A 91 -12.78 -6.45 32.72
N ARG A 92 -13.28 -7.46 31.99
CA ARG A 92 -14.42 -8.29 32.43
C ARG A 92 -14.08 -9.15 33.65
N LEU A 93 -12.82 -9.52 33.84
CA LEU A 93 -12.36 -10.33 34.97
C LEU A 93 -12.18 -9.50 36.25
N ASP A 94 -11.76 -8.24 36.12
CA ASP A 94 -11.67 -7.30 37.25
C ASP A 94 -13.06 -6.89 37.74
N ASP A 95 -14.00 -6.60 36.83
CA ASP A 95 -15.39 -6.25 37.18
C ASP A 95 -16.11 -7.36 37.97
N LEU A 96 -15.76 -8.64 37.75
CA LEU A 96 -16.30 -9.77 38.52
C LEU A 96 -15.67 -9.92 39.92
N LYS A 97 -14.49 -9.34 40.17
CA LYS A 97 -13.79 -9.41 41.46
C LYS A 97 -14.10 -8.24 42.39
N THR A 98 -14.52 -7.10 41.86
CA THR A 98 -14.82 -5.88 42.66
C THR A 98 -16.30 -5.66 42.97
N GLY A 99 -17.20 -6.59 42.63
CA GLY A 99 -18.60 -6.54 43.04
C GLY A 99 -18.79 -6.83 44.53
N THR A 100 -18.78 -5.78 45.36
CA THR A 100 -19.45 -5.73 46.69
C THR A 100 -20.88 -5.26 46.50
#